data_AF-A0A6S7BN16-F1
#
_entry.id   AF-A0A6S7BN16-F1
#
_cell.length_a   1.000
_cell.length_b   1.000
_cell.length_c   1.000
_cell.angle_alpha   90.00
_cell.angle_beta   90.00
_cell.angle_gamma   90.00
#
_symmetry.space_group_name_H-M   'P 1'
#
loop_
_entity.id
_entity.type
_entity.pdbx_description
1 polymer ?
#
loop_
_entity_poly.entity_id
_entity_poly.type
_entity_poly.pdbx_seq_one_letter_code
_entity_poly.pdbx_strand_id
1 'polypeptide(L)'
;MFHIQRQCETLANTLKRLAVGARSQRLKHQARVSRPGSRGCARRDGQRLRRAREAEARAQALARDIRTLAQWLGHDILALAGPPLATREMLFDFVVEQLRERERLDLRRIRPLRVALQNQRDDLLAFAGVLDGKLAAIAQAAGVPEQAVRAACLLHRKPRTSPAYWQEWGRLRAVPGHAFHAILAAVSDALAHTPRSSSLVENLNSRLRNYFTLRRHLGAPYLELLRFFLNHRRFVRSRRAERQGKSPRELMTGQPHPHWLTLLGLGELQPQG
;
A
#
# COMPACT_ATOMS: atom_id res chain seq x y z
N MET A 1 0.18 -4.76 6.04
CA MET A 1 1.02 -4.51 4.85
C MET A 1 0.07 -4.44 3.70
N PHE A 2 0.11 -3.38 2.89
CA PHE A 2 -0.92 -3.18 1.88
C PHE A 2 -0.87 -4.26 0.80
N HIS A 3 -2.03 -4.80 0.42
CA HIS A 3 -2.13 -5.79 -0.65
C HIS A 3 -1.53 -5.24 -1.96
N ILE A 4 -1.68 -3.93 -2.19
CA ILE A 4 -1.05 -3.24 -3.32
C ILE A 4 0.48 -3.28 -3.27
N GLN A 5 1.11 -3.25 -2.08
CA GLN A 5 2.56 -3.42 -1.93
C GLN A 5 2.98 -4.83 -2.36
N ARG A 6 2.21 -5.86 -1.96
CA ARG A 6 2.45 -7.24 -2.42
C ARG A 6 2.29 -7.38 -3.93
N GLN A 7 1.32 -6.69 -4.54
CA GLN A 7 1.16 -6.66 -5.99
C GLN A 7 2.36 -5.99 -6.68
N CYS A 8 2.85 -4.86 -6.15
CA CYS A 8 4.07 -4.20 -6.63
C CYS A 8 5.29 -5.13 -6.56
N GLU A 9 5.50 -5.79 -5.43
CA GLU A 9 6.60 -6.75 -5.23
C GLU A 9 6.49 -7.94 -6.20
N THR A 10 5.29 -8.47 -6.40
CA THR A 10 5.03 -9.57 -7.33
C THR A 10 5.37 -9.19 -8.77
N LEU A 11 4.99 -7.98 -9.19
CA LEU A 11 5.33 -7.44 -10.51
C LEU A 11 6.84 -7.27 -10.66
N ALA A 12 7.49 -6.60 -9.70
CA ALA A 12 8.93 -6.37 -9.71
C ALA A 12 9.73 -7.69 -9.79
N ASN A 13 9.32 -8.70 -9.01
CA ASN A 13 9.95 -10.02 -9.03
C ASN A 13 9.70 -10.76 -10.36
N THR A 14 8.53 -10.60 -10.97
CA THR A 14 8.22 -11.19 -12.27
C THR A 14 9.06 -10.56 -13.38
N LEU A 15 9.17 -9.24 -13.43
CA LEU A 15 10.01 -8.54 -14.41
C LEU A 15 11.50 -8.84 -14.20
N LYS A 16 11.96 -8.98 -12.96
CA LYS A 16 13.32 -9.45 -12.65
C LYS A 16 13.58 -10.83 -13.25
N ARG A 17 12.64 -11.78 -13.10
CA ARG A 17 12.78 -13.13 -13.69
C ARG A 17 12.81 -13.08 -15.22
N LEU A 18 11.99 -12.22 -15.84
CA LEU A 18 12.01 -12.02 -17.29
C LEU A 18 13.35 -11.44 -17.78
N ALA A 19 13.92 -10.48 -17.06
CA ALA A 19 15.23 -9.92 -17.36
C ALA A 19 16.36 -10.97 -17.27
N VAL A 20 16.30 -11.84 -16.25
CA VAL A 20 17.23 -12.99 -16.15
C VAL A 20 17.04 -13.95 -17.32
N GLY A 21 15.80 -14.26 -17.70
CA GLY A 21 15.49 -15.11 -18.86
C GLY A 21 16.02 -14.54 -20.18
N ALA A 22 15.88 -13.23 -20.40
CA ALA A 22 16.41 -12.55 -21.57
C ALA A 22 17.95 -12.62 -21.64
N ARG A 23 18.63 -12.44 -20.51
CA ARG A 23 20.09 -12.65 -20.40
C ARG A 23 20.49 -14.08 -20.78
N SER A 24 19.80 -15.08 -20.25
CA SER A 24 20.05 -16.48 -20.59
C SER A 24 19.85 -16.76 -22.09
N GLN A 25 18.82 -16.18 -22.72
CA GLN A 25 18.60 -16.29 -24.16
C GLN A 25 19.72 -15.63 -24.97
N ARG A 26 20.16 -14.42 -24.60
CA ARG A 26 21.30 -13.77 -25.24
C ARG A 26 22.56 -14.62 -25.15
N LEU A 27 22.86 -15.19 -23.98
CA LEU A 27 24.02 -16.08 -23.79
C LEU A 27 23.93 -17.31 -24.70
N LYS A 28 22.76 -17.93 -24.84
CA LYS A 28 22.53 -19.04 -25.79
C LYS A 28 22.79 -18.63 -27.25
N HIS A 29 22.32 -17.45 -27.66
CA HIS A 29 22.58 -16.93 -29.00
C HIS A 29 24.06 -16.59 -29.23
N GLN A 30 24.73 -16.02 -28.22
CA GLN A 30 26.17 -15.74 -28.28
C GLN A 30 26.98 -17.02 -28.45
N ALA A 31 26.69 -18.05 -27.65
CA ALA A 31 27.36 -19.34 -27.76
C ALA A 31 27.17 -19.99 -29.13
N ARG A 32 26.00 -19.83 -29.77
CA ARG A 32 25.76 -20.33 -31.14
C ARG A 32 26.59 -19.59 -32.20
N VAL A 33 26.71 -18.26 -32.09
CA VAL A 33 27.53 -17.44 -32.99
C VAL A 33 29.02 -17.78 -32.86
N SER A 34 29.48 -18.09 -31.65
CA SER A 34 30.90 -18.41 -31.38
C SER A 34 31.30 -19.84 -31.75
N ARG A 35 30.40 -20.70 -32.25
CA ARG A 35 30.72 -22.08 -32.63
C ARG A 35 31.47 -22.13 -33.98
N PRO A 36 32.65 -22.76 -34.04
CA PRO A 36 33.38 -22.95 -35.30
C PRO A 36 32.58 -23.83 -36.27
N GLY A 37 32.45 -23.40 -37.53
CA GLY A 37 31.72 -24.12 -38.60
C GLY A 37 30.45 -23.45 -39.15
N SER A 38 30.01 -22.34 -38.57
CA SER A 38 28.75 -21.65 -38.90
C SER A 38 28.86 -20.63 -40.07
N ARG A 39 29.60 -20.97 -41.13
CA ARG A 39 29.97 -20.02 -42.21
C ARG A 39 28.80 -19.56 -43.12
N GLY A 40 27.66 -20.27 -43.13
CA GLY A 40 26.51 -19.93 -44.00
C GLY A 40 25.44 -19.01 -43.41
N CYS A 41 25.43 -18.74 -42.10
CA CYS A 41 24.35 -17.99 -41.42
C CYS A 41 24.81 -16.80 -40.56
N ALA A 42 26.09 -16.40 -40.64
CA ALA A 42 26.71 -15.39 -39.78
C ALA A 42 25.92 -14.07 -39.68
N ARG A 43 25.37 -13.58 -40.80
CA ARG A 43 24.55 -12.34 -40.83
C ARG A 43 23.22 -12.50 -40.07
N ARG A 44 22.53 -13.63 -40.23
CA ARG A 44 21.26 -13.93 -39.54
C ARG A 44 21.50 -14.15 -38.04
N ASP A 45 22.56 -14.86 -37.68
CA ASP A 45 22.90 -15.11 -36.27
C ASP A 45 23.40 -13.85 -35.56
N GLY A 46 24.17 -12.99 -36.25
CA GLY A 46 24.54 -11.66 -35.78
C GLY A 46 23.32 -10.76 -35.53
N GLN A 47 22.35 -10.75 -36.45
CA GLN A 47 21.11 -9.98 -36.26
C GLN A 47 20.26 -10.51 -35.09
N ARG A 48 20.17 -11.84 -34.93
CA ARG A 48 19.50 -12.48 -33.78
C ARG A 48 20.18 -12.10 -32.46
N LEU A 49 21.52 -12.13 -32.42
CA LEU A 49 22.28 -11.74 -31.23
C LEU A 49 22.08 -10.25 -30.90
N ARG A 50 22.04 -9.37 -31.90
CA ARG A 50 21.77 -7.94 -31.70
C ARG A 50 20.38 -7.71 -31.10
N ARG A 51 19.34 -8.34 -31.68
CA ARG A 51 17.98 -8.29 -31.14
C ARG A 51 17.90 -8.85 -29.71
N ALA A 52 18.63 -9.92 -29.41
CA ALA A 52 18.68 -10.48 -28.06
C ALA A 52 19.37 -9.54 -27.06
N ARG A 53 20.42 -8.82 -27.46
CA ARG A 53 21.06 -7.77 -26.64
C ARG A 53 20.10 -6.61 -26.35
N GLU A 54 19.42 -6.11 -27.38
CA GLU A 54 18.41 -5.04 -27.24
C GLU A 54 17.23 -5.48 -26.36
N ALA A 55 16.79 -6.73 -26.47
CA ALA A 55 15.72 -7.28 -25.62
C ALA A 55 16.17 -7.43 -24.16
N GLU A 56 17.39 -7.92 -23.91
CA GLU A 56 17.96 -8.00 -22.55
C GLU A 56 18.07 -6.62 -21.91
N ALA A 57 18.65 -5.64 -22.61
CA ALA A 57 18.83 -4.29 -22.09
C ALA A 57 17.49 -3.65 -21.71
N ARG A 58 16.48 -3.79 -22.58
CA ARG A 58 15.11 -3.31 -22.30
C ARG A 58 14.48 -4.01 -21.10
N ALA A 59 14.61 -5.33 -21.00
CA ALA A 59 14.05 -6.09 -19.88
C ALA A 59 14.73 -5.75 -18.54
N GLN A 60 16.05 -5.55 -18.55
CA GLN A 60 16.81 -5.13 -17.37
C GLN A 60 16.44 -3.72 -16.92
N ALA A 61 16.36 -2.77 -17.86
CA ALA A 61 15.95 -1.39 -17.57
C ALA A 61 14.55 -1.37 -16.96
N LEU A 62 13.57 -2.04 -17.59
CA LEU A 62 12.21 -2.10 -17.08
C LEU A 62 12.14 -2.75 -15.68
N ALA A 63 12.85 -3.86 -15.47
CA ALA A 63 12.87 -4.52 -14.18
C ALA A 63 13.46 -3.63 -13.07
N ARG A 64 14.51 -2.86 -13.38
CA ARG A 64 15.12 -1.90 -12.46
C ARG A 64 14.16 -0.76 -12.14
N ASP A 65 13.57 -0.15 -13.16
CA ASP A 65 12.65 0.98 -12.99
C ASP A 65 11.46 0.60 -12.11
N ILE A 66 10.79 -0.53 -12.41
CA ILE A 66 9.64 -0.98 -11.63
C ILE A 66 10.05 -1.36 -10.20
N ARG A 67 11.25 -1.89 -9.99
CA ARG A 67 11.80 -2.15 -8.66
C ARG A 67 11.95 -0.84 -7.88
N THR A 68 12.53 0.19 -8.48
CA THR A 68 12.72 1.51 -7.86
C THR A 68 11.37 2.16 -7.51
N LEU A 69 10.41 2.17 -8.45
CA LEU A 69 9.07 2.72 -8.21
C LEU A 69 8.34 1.98 -7.07
N ALA A 70 8.41 0.65 -7.05
CA ALA A 70 7.83 -0.16 -5.97
C ALA A 70 8.49 0.14 -4.61
N GLN A 71 9.80 0.37 -4.59
CA GLN A 71 10.53 0.74 -3.37
C GLN A 71 10.12 2.12 -2.87
N TRP A 72 10.06 3.14 -3.72
CA TRP A 72 9.61 4.49 -3.36
C TRP A 72 8.18 4.48 -2.83
N LEU A 73 7.26 3.79 -3.53
CA LEU A 73 5.89 3.64 -3.06
C LEU A 73 5.83 3.00 -1.67
N GLY A 74 6.60 1.93 -1.44
CA GLY A 74 6.58 1.20 -0.18
C GLY A 74 7.22 1.97 0.98
N HIS A 75 8.39 2.58 0.76
CA HIS A 75 9.24 3.10 1.83
C HIS A 75 9.08 4.60 2.05
N ASP A 76 8.69 5.36 1.04
CA ASP A 76 8.63 6.83 1.12
C ASP A 76 7.18 7.34 1.19
N ILE A 77 6.27 6.69 0.46
CA ILE A 77 4.88 7.14 0.34
C ILE A 77 4.01 6.45 1.39
N LEU A 78 3.96 5.11 1.35
CA LEU A 78 3.11 4.28 2.22
C LEU A 78 3.73 3.94 3.58
N ALA A 79 4.91 4.48 3.87
CA ALA A 79 5.50 4.38 5.20
C ALA A 79 4.69 5.21 6.20
N LEU A 80 4.49 4.64 7.39
CA LEU A 80 3.68 5.25 8.44
C LEU A 80 4.33 6.58 8.90
N ALA A 81 5.59 6.50 9.32
CA ALA A 81 6.43 7.68 9.47
C ALA A 81 6.87 8.15 8.08
N GLY A 82 6.43 9.33 7.67
CA GLY A 82 6.65 9.85 6.32
C GLY A 82 6.25 11.31 6.19
N PRO A 83 6.38 11.87 4.99
CA PRO A 83 6.09 13.29 4.74
C PRO A 83 4.59 13.59 4.87
N PRO A 84 4.18 14.88 4.91
CA PRO A 84 2.77 15.27 4.95
C PRO A 84 1.97 14.71 3.78
N LEU A 85 0.65 14.62 3.93
CA LEU A 85 -0.28 14.09 2.94
C LEU A 85 -0.08 14.73 1.55
N ALA A 86 0.00 16.06 1.46
CA ALA A 86 0.19 16.77 0.19
C ALA A 86 1.45 16.31 -0.57
N THR A 87 2.55 16.08 0.15
CA THR A 87 3.78 15.54 -0.46
C THR A 87 3.60 14.09 -0.89
N ARG A 88 2.89 13.27 -0.09
CA ARG A 88 2.61 11.88 -0.44
C ARG A 88 1.74 11.77 -1.70
N GLU A 89 0.74 12.63 -1.84
CA GLU A 89 -0.13 12.69 -3.03
C GLU A 89 0.68 12.99 -4.29
N MET A 90 1.51 14.04 -4.25
CA MET A 90 2.41 14.40 -5.34
C MET A 90 3.35 13.24 -5.74
N LEU A 91 3.99 12.60 -4.76
CA LEU A 91 4.87 11.46 -5.00
C LEU A 91 4.11 10.25 -5.54
N PHE A 92 2.87 10.04 -5.09
CA PHE A 92 2.03 8.93 -5.53
C PHE A 92 1.62 9.13 -6.99
N ASP A 93 1.17 10.32 -7.36
CA ASP A 93 0.80 10.69 -8.72
C ASP A 93 2.00 10.56 -9.67
N PHE A 94 3.19 10.99 -9.22
CA PHE A 94 4.44 10.75 -9.94
C PHE A 94 4.66 9.25 -10.20
N VAL A 95 4.53 8.39 -9.20
CA VAL A 95 4.69 6.93 -9.38
C VAL A 95 3.67 6.39 -10.38
N VAL A 96 2.41 6.80 -10.30
CA VAL A 96 1.35 6.37 -11.22
C VAL A 96 1.66 6.79 -12.65
N GLU A 97 2.13 8.01 -12.86
CA GLU A 97 2.50 8.50 -14.19
C GLU A 97 3.74 7.78 -14.74
N GLN A 98 4.75 7.55 -13.90
CA GLN A 98 5.92 6.75 -14.31
C GLN A 98 5.54 5.31 -14.68
N LEU A 99 4.56 4.70 -14.00
CA LEU A 99 4.03 3.40 -14.42
C LEU A 99 3.30 3.49 -15.77
N ARG A 100 2.55 4.56 -16.01
CA ARG A 100 1.84 4.82 -17.28
C ARG A 100 2.79 4.87 -18.47
N GLU A 101 3.88 5.64 -18.37
CA GLU A 101 4.91 5.75 -19.41
C GLU A 101 5.54 4.40 -19.78
N ARG A 102 5.58 3.47 -18.83
CA ARG A 102 6.19 2.15 -18.96
C ARG A 102 5.19 1.08 -19.42
N GLU A 103 3.90 1.38 -19.50
CA GLU A 103 2.89 0.45 -20.03
C GLU A 103 3.19 0.01 -21.47
N ARG A 104 3.79 0.88 -22.29
CA ARG A 104 4.20 0.52 -23.66
C ARG A 104 5.21 -0.63 -23.72
N LEU A 105 5.91 -0.91 -22.62
CA LEU A 105 6.93 -1.96 -22.53
C LEU A 105 6.34 -3.30 -22.06
N ASP A 106 5.32 -3.28 -21.19
CA ASP A 106 4.61 -4.49 -20.75
C ASP A 106 3.18 -4.16 -20.27
N LEU A 107 2.31 -3.85 -21.23
CA LEU A 107 0.94 -3.40 -20.98
C LEU A 107 0.15 -4.41 -20.15
N ARG A 108 0.35 -5.70 -20.41
CA ARG A 108 -0.40 -6.78 -19.76
C ARG A 108 -0.14 -6.84 -18.26
N ARG A 109 1.09 -6.57 -17.82
CA ARG A 109 1.47 -6.70 -16.40
C ARG A 109 1.43 -5.37 -15.64
N ILE A 110 1.76 -4.26 -16.31
CA ILE A 110 1.87 -2.95 -15.66
C ILE A 110 0.49 -2.28 -15.50
N ARG A 111 -0.35 -2.35 -16.53
CA ARG A 111 -1.65 -1.65 -16.54
C ARG A 111 -2.58 -2.03 -15.38
N PRO A 112 -2.74 -3.32 -15.02
CA PRO A 112 -3.59 -3.68 -13.88
C PRO A 112 -3.12 -3.04 -12.58
N LEU A 113 -1.81 -2.99 -12.33
CA LEU A 113 -1.24 -2.38 -11.13
C LEU A 113 -1.44 -0.86 -11.14
N ARG A 114 -1.15 -0.19 -12.26
CA ARG A 114 -1.32 1.27 -12.39
C ARG A 114 -2.78 1.68 -12.14
N VAL A 115 -3.74 1.01 -12.78
CA VAL A 115 -5.18 1.28 -12.59
C VAL A 115 -5.59 1.05 -11.14
N ALA A 116 -5.13 -0.04 -10.52
CA ALA A 116 -5.42 -0.33 -9.13
C ALA A 116 -4.87 0.75 -8.18
N LEU A 117 -3.64 1.24 -8.42
CA LEU A 117 -3.05 2.33 -7.66
C LEU A 117 -3.83 3.63 -7.83
N GLN A 118 -4.13 4.01 -9.06
CA GLN A 118 -4.88 5.23 -9.36
C GLN A 118 -6.25 5.25 -8.67
N ASN A 119 -6.98 4.14 -8.73
CA ASN A 119 -8.33 4.05 -8.16
C ASN A 119 -8.37 3.99 -6.63
N GLN A 120 -7.27 3.65 -5.98
CA GLN A 120 -7.19 3.47 -4.52
C GLN A 120 -6.31 4.53 -3.85
N ARG A 121 -5.85 5.57 -4.57
CA ARG A 121 -4.88 6.55 -4.06
C ARG A 121 -5.33 7.13 -2.72
N ASP A 122 -6.54 7.69 -2.69
CA ASP A 122 -7.04 8.40 -1.52
C ASP A 122 -7.25 7.43 -0.34
N ASP A 123 -7.74 6.22 -0.59
CA ASP A 123 -7.87 5.15 0.43
C ASP A 123 -6.52 4.69 0.99
N LEU A 124 -5.52 4.58 0.13
CA LEU A 124 -4.16 4.18 0.51
C LEU A 124 -3.45 5.28 1.29
N LEU A 125 -3.80 6.55 1.05
CA LEU A 125 -3.21 7.72 1.71
C LEU A 125 -4.05 8.25 2.89
N ALA A 126 -5.27 7.77 3.11
CA ALA A 126 -6.15 8.26 4.18
C ALA A 126 -5.49 8.22 5.58
N PHE A 127 -4.63 7.22 5.85
CA PHE A 127 -3.90 7.14 7.12
C PHE A 127 -2.96 8.35 7.34
N ALA A 128 -2.45 8.95 6.26
CA ALA A 128 -1.57 10.10 6.32
C ALA A 128 -2.31 11.33 6.83
N GLY A 129 -3.53 11.58 6.37
CA GLY A 129 -4.37 12.67 6.87
C GLY A 129 -4.69 12.52 8.36
N VAL A 130 -5.01 11.30 8.81
CA VAL A 130 -5.21 11.01 10.25
C VAL A 130 -3.93 11.26 11.06
N LEU A 131 -2.78 10.82 10.54
CA LEU A 131 -1.50 11.06 11.20
C LEU A 131 -1.19 12.55 11.26
N ASP A 132 -1.40 13.29 10.16
CA ASP A 132 -1.13 14.71 10.08
C ASP A 132 -1.94 15.49 11.12
N GLY A 133 -3.23 15.18 11.27
CA GLY A 133 -4.07 15.78 12.32
C GLY A 133 -3.57 15.48 13.75
N LYS A 134 -3.12 14.24 14.02
CA LYS A 134 -2.52 13.89 15.32
C LYS A 134 -1.22 14.65 15.59
N LEU A 135 -0.36 14.78 14.59
CA LEU A 135 0.91 15.50 14.74
C LEU A 135 0.68 17.00 14.92
N ALA A 136 -0.32 17.59 14.25
CA ALA A 136 -0.75 18.97 14.48
C ALA A 136 -1.26 19.18 15.91
N ALA A 137 -2.08 18.25 16.44
CA ALA A 137 -2.55 18.31 17.82
C ALA A 137 -1.39 18.23 18.84
N ILE A 138 -0.38 17.39 18.59
CA ILE A 138 0.83 17.31 19.42
C ILE A 138 1.61 18.62 19.36
N ALA A 139 1.75 19.21 18.18
CA ALA A 139 2.44 20.49 18.00
C ALA A 139 1.76 21.62 18.78
N GLN A 140 0.43 21.70 18.69
CA GLN A 140 -0.38 22.66 19.44
C GLN A 140 -0.26 22.46 20.95
N ALA A 141 -0.41 21.23 21.44
CA ALA A 141 -0.34 20.92 22.87
C ALA A 141 1.04 21.21 23.48
N ALA A 142 2.11 21.03 22.71
CA ALA A 142 3.48 21.29 23.14
C ALA A 142 3.96 22.72 22.85
N GLY A 143 3.18 23.55 22.15
CA GLY A 143 3.57 24.91 21.76
C GLY A 143 4.79 24.97 20.83
N VAL A 144 4.98 23.96 19.98
CA VAL A 144 6.14 23.85 19.07
C VAL A 144 5.71 23.88 17.60
N PRO A 145 6.62 24.22 16.67
CA PRO A 145 6.33 24.15 15.24
C PRO A 145 5.99 22.72 14.79
N GLU A 146 4.98 22.57 13.91
CA GLU A 146 4.61 21.28 13.32
C GLU A 146 5.78 20.57 12.63
N GLN A 147 6.71 21.35 12.05
CA GLN A 147 7.91 20.82 11.43
C GLN A 147 8.80 20.05 12.42
N ALA A 148 8.88 20.48 13.67
CA ALA A 148 9.64 19.78 14.71
C ALA A 148 9.00 18.43 15.06
N VAL A 149 7.67 18.40 15.21
CA VAL A 149 6.91 17.17 15.45
C VAL A 149 6.99 16.23 14.25
N ARG A 150 6.97 16.77 13.02
CA ARG A 150 7.17 16.01 11.79
C ARG A 150 8.56 15.38 11.72
N ALA A 151 9.60 16.13 12.07
CA ALA A 151 10.96 15.61 12.08
C ALA A 151 11.13 14.53 13.17
N ALA A 152 10.48 14.69 14.34
CA ALA A 152 10.39 13.63 15.35
C ALA A 152 9.69 12.37 14.80
N CYS A 153 8.61 12.53 14.02
CA CYS A 153 7.95 11.42 13.33
C CYS A 153 8.91 10.71 12.34
N LEU A 154 9.64 11.47 11.52
CA LEU A 154 10.60 10.92 10.55
C LEU A 154 11.78 10.21 11.22
N LEU A 155 12.15 10.59 12.45
CA LEU A 155 13.19 9.93 13.22
C LEU A 155 12.89 8.45 13.47
N HIS A 156 11.60 8.09 13.64
CA HIS A 156 11.17 6.69 13.80
C HIS A 156 11.40 5.81 12.56
N ARG A 157 11.76 6.39 11.40
CA ARG A 157 12.18 5.61 10.21
C ARG A 157 13.61 5.09 10.33
N LYS A 158 14.45 5.72 11.15
CA LYS A 158 15.88 5.43 11.22
C LYS A 158 16.19 4.42 12.32
N PRO A 159 17.05 3.43 12.09
CA PRO A 159 17.55 2.57 13.15
C PRO A 159 18.28 3.40 14.21
N ARG A 160 18.02 3.11 15.50
CA ARG A 160 18.71 3.78 16.63
C ARG A 160 20.21 3.52 16.66
N THR A 161 20.69 2.52 15.93
CA THR A 161 22.11 2.20 15.75
C THR A 161 22.79 3.03 14.68
N SER A 162 22.05 3.82 13.89
CA SER A 162 22.61 4.56 12.76
C SER A 162 23.15 5.95 13.18
N PRO A 163 24.31 6.40 12.67
CA PRO A 163 24.81 7.76 12.92
C PRO A 163 23.81 8.85 12.49
N ALA A 164 23.10 8.62 11.39
CA ALA A 164 22.08 9.53 10.88
C ALA A 164 20.89 9.69 11.84
N TYR A 165 20.57 8.68 12.66
CA TYR A 165 19.57 8.82 13.72
C TYR A 165 20.06 9.81 14.78
N TRP A 166 21.30 9.65 15.28
CA TRP A 166 21.84 10.49 16.35
C TRP A 166 22.08 11.94 15.93
N GLN A 167 22.46 12.16 14.67
CA GLN A 167 22.57 13.51 14.10
C GLN A 167 21.22 14.23 14.08
N GLU A 168 20.18 13.58 13.57
CA GLU A 168 18.83 14.17 13.54
C GLU A 168 18.24 14.30 14.95
N TRP A 169 18.49 13.34 15.84
CA TRP A 169 18.10 13.41 17.25
C TRP A 169 18.72 14.64 17.94
N GLY A 170 20.01 14.93 17.69
CA GLY A 170 20.68 16.10 18.25
C GLY A 170 20.10 17.42 17.74
N ARG A 171 19.86 17.53 16.42
CA ARG A 171 19.20 18.70 15.81
C ARG A 171 17.80 18.92 16.36
N LEU A 172 17.02 17.85 16.45
CA LEU A 172 15.66 17.87 16.99
C LEU A 172 15.64 18.25 18.46
N ARG A 173 16.58 17.80 19.29
CA ARG A 173 16.61 18.16 20.71
C ARG A 173 16.82 19.66 20.94
N ALA A 174 17.51 20.34 20.03
CA ALA A 174 17.81 21.77 20.15
C ALA A 174 16.55 22.67 20.08
N VAL A 175 15.44 22.19 19.49
CA VAL A 175 14.24 23.02 19.27
C VAL A 175 13.24 22.96 20.46
N PRO A 176 12.79 21.78 20.94
CA PRO A 176 11.80 21.69 22.02
C PRO A 176 12.41 21.70 23.42
N GLY A 177 13.73 21.63 23.56
CA GLY A 177 14.42 21.58 24.85
C GLY A 177 13.87 20.48 25.77
N HIS A 178 13.22 20.90 26.86
CA HIS A 178 12.64 20.01 27.88
C HIS A 178 11.41 19.21 27.38
N ALA A 179 10.67 19.72 26.39
CA ALA A 179 9.49 19.05 25.83
C ALA A 179 9.84 17.91 24.85
N PHE A 180 11.12 17.76 24.48
CA PHE A 180 11.56 16.85 23.43
C PHE A 180 11.18 15.38 23.69
N HIS A 181 11.40 14.89 24.92
CA HIS A 181 11.06 13.51 25.27
C HIS A 181 9.55 13.28 25.27
N ALA A 182 8.76 14.26 25.72
CA ALA A 182 7.30 14.20 25.69
C ALA A 182 6.77 14.16 24.25
N ILE A 183 7.34 14.97 23.35
CA ILE A 183 6.99 14.96 21.92
C ILE A 183 7.32 13.60 21.29
N LEU A 184 8.52 13.05 21.54
CA LEU A 184 8.88 11.73 21.01
C LEU A 184 7.93 10.62 21.49
N ALA A 185 7.55 10.63 22.76
CA ALA A 185 6.58 9.68 23.31
C ALA A 185 5.20 9.85 22.65
N ALA A 186 4.69 11.08 22.59
CA ALA A 186 3.40 11.37 21.97
C ALA A 186 3.35 11.00 20.48
N VAL A 187 4.44 11.25 19.74
CA VAL A 187 4.58 10.84 18.33
C VAL A 187 4.62 9.33 18.19
N SER A 188 5.36 8.63 19.07
CA SER A 188 5.39 7.17 19.10
C SER A 188 3.98 6.59 19.33
N ASP A 189 3.24 7.16 20.26
CA ASP A 189 1.85 6.76 20.55
C ASP A 189 0.91 7.07 19.39
N ALA A 190 1.06 8.24 18.74
CA ALA A 190 0.29 8.60 17.56
C ALA A 190 0.54 7.61 16.42
N LEU A 191 1.79 7.18 16.21
CA LEU A 191 2.15 6.15 15.23
C LEU A 191 1.52 4.80 15.60
N ALA A 192 1.63 4.37 16.85
CA ALA A 192 1.05 3.10 17.31
C ALA A 192 -0.47 3.03 17.12
N HIS A 193 -1.17 4.15 17.34
CA HIS A 193 -2.62 4.25 17.23
C HIS A 193 -3.11 4.72 15.85
N THR A 194 -2.23 4.87 14.86
CA THR A 194 -2.63 5.18 13.50
C THR A 194 -2.69 3.88 12.69
N PRO A 195 -3.90 3.36 12.41
CA PRO A 195 -4.03 2.13 11.65
C PRO A 195 -3.51 2.35 10.23
N ARG A 196 -2.49 1.57 9.84
CA ARG A 196 -2.07 1.44 8.43
C ARG A 196 -3.21 0.70 7.72
N SER A 197 -4.10 1.46 7.06
CA SER A 197 -5.51 1.09 6.72
C SER A 197 -5.72 -0.20 5.91
N SER A 198 -4.65 -0.85 5.45
CA SER A 198 -4.75 -2.03 4.60
C SER A 198 -5.40 -3.23 5.28
N SER A 199 -5.10 -3.57 6.54
CA SER A 199 -5.64 -4.80 7.12
C SER A 199 -7.13 -4.69 7.44
N LEU A 200 -7.62 -3.50 7.80
CA LEU A 200 -9.03 -3.27 8.06
C LEU A 200 -9.83 -3.21 6.77
N VAL A 201 -9.35 -2.45 5.78
CA VAL A 201 -10.00 -2.35 4.46
C VAL A 201 -9.88 -3.66 3.68
N GLU A 202 -8.77 -4.39 3.77
CA GLU A 202 -8.62 -5.73 3.19
C GLU A 202 -9.48 -6.77 3.92
N ASN A 203 -9.59 -6.72 5.25
CA ASN A 203 -10.50 -7.59 5.99
C ASN A 203 -11.95 -7.30 5.57
N LEU A 204 -12.32 -6.03 5.45
CA LEU A 204 -13.62 -5.62 4.98
C LEU A 204 -13.83 -6.06 3.52
N ASN A 205 -12.91 -5.79 2.61
CA ASN A 205 -13.00 -6.18 1.20
C ASN A 205 -13.01 -7.69 0.99
N SER A 206 -12.25 -8.44 1.79
CA SER A 206 -12.29 -9.90 1.81
C SER A 206 -13.65 -10.41 2.28
N ARG A 207 -14.24 -9.80 3.33
CA ARG A 207 -15.60 -10.10 3.78
C ARG A 207 -16.64 -9.74 2.72
N LEU A 208 -16.50 -8.58 2.07
CA LEU A 208 -17.40 -8.07 1.03
C LEU A 208 -17.40 -8.94 -0.23
N ARG A 209 -16.26 -9.55 -0.58
CA ARG A 209 -16.15 -10.45 -1.75
C ARG A 209 -17.19 -11.57 -1.75
N ASN A 210 -17.50 -12.13 -0.59
CA ASN A 210 -18.51 -13.20 -0.46
C ASN A 210 -19.94 -12.71 -0.76
N TYR A 211 -20.19 -11.41 -0.71
CA TYR A 211 -21.49 -10.80 -0.95
C TYR A 211 -21.60 -10.26 -2.39
N PHE A 212 -20.48 -10.00 -3.07
CA PHE A 212 -20.50 -9.43 -4.43
C PHE A 212 -20.92 -10.39 -5.55
N THR A 213 -21.10 -11.69 -5.27
CA THR A 213 -21.75 -12.63 -6.19
C THR A 213 -23.17 -12.18 -6.55
N LEU A 214 -23.93 -11.68 -5.56
CA LEU A 214 -25.31 -11.23 -5.72
C LEU A 214 -25.44 -9.85 -6.38
N ARG A 215 -24.37 -9.04 -6.34
CA ARG A 215 -24.35 -7.69 -6.94
C ARG A 215 -24.65 -7.70 -8.45
N ARG A 216 -24.23 -8.75 -9.17
CA ARG A 216 -24.47 -8.88 -10.62
C ARG A 216 -25.96 -8.95 -10.98
N HIS A 217 -26.79 -9.44 -10.06
CA HIS A 217 -28.22 -9.65 -10.30
C HIS A 217 -29.10 -8.58 -9.66
N LEU A 218 -28.66 -7.97 -8.55
CA LEU A 218 -29.47 -7.07 -7.73
C LEU A 218 -29.11 -5.58 -7.85
N GLY A 219 -28.02 -5.24 -8.55
CA GLY A 219 -27.67 -3.84 -8.86
C GLY A 219 -27.29 -2.98 -7.64
N ALA A 220 -27.53 -1.66 -7.75
CA ALA A 220 -27.14 -0.68 -6.73
C ALA A 220 -27.91 -0.77 -5.39
N PRO A 221 -29.23 -1.06 -5.33
CA PRO A 221 -29.96 -1.20 -4.07
C PRO A 221 -29.40 -2.27 -3.13
N TYR A 222 -28.78 -3.31 -3.70
CA TYR A 222 -28.10 -4.34 -2.93
C TYR A 222 -26.94 -3.81 -2.10
N LEU A 223 -26.21 -2.80 -2.58
CA LEU A 223 -25.08 -2.22 -1.85
C LEU A 223 -25.55 -1.45 -0.60
N GLU A 224 -26.69 -0.78 -0.69
CA GLU A 224 -27.31 -0.09 0.44
C GLU A 224 -27.80 -1.09 1.49
N LEU A 225 -28.45 -2.18 1.07
CA LEU A 225 -28.83 -3.27 1.97
C LEU A 225 -27.61 -3.95 2.60
N LEU A 226 -26.55 -4.19 1.83
CA LEU A 226 -25.31 -4.78 2.32
C LEU A 226 -24.61 -3.87 3.34
N ARG A 227 -24.56 -2.56 3.08
CA ARG A 227 -24.05 -1.56 4.03
C ARG A 227 -24.86 -1.58 5.32
N PHE A 228 -26.19 -1.58 5.22
CA PHE A 228 -27.09 -1.68 6.36
C PHE A 228 -26.82 -2.96 7.17
N PHE A 229 -26.83 -4.11 6.52
CA PHE A 229 -26.60 -5.41 7.15
C PHE A 229 -25.26 -5.48 7.89
N LEU A 230 -24.17 -5.02 7.25
CA LEU A 230 -22.84 -5.10 7.85
C LEU A 230 -22.69 -4.19 9.08
N ASN A 231 -23.40 -3.06 9.13
CA ASN A 231 -23.35 -2.12 10.24
C ASN A 231 -24.23 -2.53 11.43
N HIS A 232 -25.29 -3.32 11.20
CA HIS A 232 -26.26 -3.72 12.23
C HIS A 232 -26.14 -5.20 12.63
N ARG A 233 -25.35 -6.02 11.93
CA ARG A 233 -25.06 -7.39 12.35
C ARG A 233 -24.08 -7.41 13.53
N ARG A 234 -24.47 -8.09 14.60
CA ARG A 234 -23.62 -8.33 15.78
C ARG A 234 -22.48 -9.31 15.48
N PHE A 235 -21.32 -9.07 16.07
CA PHE A 235 -20.18 -9.98 15.98
C PHE A 235 -20.40 -11.21 16.87
N VAL A 236 -20.64 -12.37 16.25
CA VAL A 236 -20.77 -13.65 16.98
C VAL A 236 -19.46 -14.03 17.68
N ARG A 237 -18.32 -13.75 17.02
CA ARG A 237 -16.97 -14.02 17.54
C ARG A 237 -16.06 -12.83 17.23
N SER A 238 -15.22 -12.44 18.20
CA SER A 238 -14.23 -11.38 18.05
C SER A 238 -13.00 -11.69 18.91
N ARG A 239 -11.79 -11.35 18.44
CA ARG A 239 -10.57 -11.44 19.26
C ARG A 239 -10.51 -10.40 20.39
N ARG A 240 -11.33 -9.34 20.26
CA ARG A 240 -11.50 -8.31 21.26
C ARG A 240 -12.80 -8.56 22.00
N ALA A 241 -12.72 -8.86 23.30
CA ALA A 241 -13.85 -9.18 24.17
C ALA A 241 -14.93 -8.07 24.14
N GLU A 242 -14.50 -6.81 24.14
CA GLU A 242 -15.35 -5.61 24.06
C GLU A 242 -16.31 -5.57 22.83
N ARG A 243 -16.02 -6.33 21.77
CA ARG A 243 -16.82 -6.35 20.52
C ARG A 243 -17.74 -7.55 20.39
N GLN A 244 -17.57 -8.56 21.24
CA GLN A 244 -18.37 -9.78 21.14
C GLN A 244 -19.83 -9.45 21.49
N GLY A 245 -20.76 -9.91 20.65
CA GLY A 245 -22.18 -9.62 20.82
C GLY A 245 -22.62 -8.20 20.44
N LYS A 246 -21.72 -7.32 20.00
CA LYS A 246 -22.06 -5.95 19.57
C LYS A 246 -21.97 -5.79 18.05
N SER A 247 -22.76 -4.88 17.48
CA SER A 247 -22.65 -4.47 16.08
C SER A 247 -21.66 -3.29 15.92
N PRO A 248 -21.15 -3.03 14.70
CA PRO A 248 -20.38 -1.81 14.42
C PRO A 248 -21.11 -0.53 14.84
N ARG A 249 -22.43 -0.44 14.61
CA ARG A 249 -23.22 0.71 15.03
C ARG A 249 -23.26 0.86 16.55
N GLU A 250 -23.50 -0.22 17.29
CA GLU A 250 -23.52 -0.21 18.76
C GLU A 250 -22.16 0.20 19.33
N LEU A 251 -21.07 -0.24 18.70
CA LEU A 251 -19.71 0.14 19.09
C LEU A 251 -19.38 1.60 18.81
N MET A 252 -19.90 2.17 17.72
CA MET A 252 -19.65 3.57 17.35
C MET A 252 -20.53 4.56 18.13
N THR A 253 -21.79 4.20 18.38
CA THR A 253 -22.78 5.11 18.96
C THR A 253 -23.01 4.89 20.46
N GLY A 254 -22.56 3.74 21.00
CA GLY A 254 -22.84 3.34 22.38
C GLY A 254 -24.29 2.93 22.62
N GLN A 255 -25.19 3.09 21.65
CA GLN A 255 -26.61 2.77 21.81
C GLN A 255 -26.94 1.36 21.30
N PRO A 256 -27.65 0.54 22.11
CA PRO A 256 -28.12 -0.77 21.66
C PRO A 256 -29.21 -0.60 20.59
N HIS A 257 -29.32 -1.58 19.69
CA HIS A 257 -30.44 -1.64 18.75
C HIS A 257 -31.06 -3.04 18.68
N PRO A 258 -32.35 -3.16 18.28
CA PRO A 258 -33.00 -4.45 18.01
C PRO A 258 -32.27 -5.27 16.94
N HIS A 259 -32.68 -6.53 16.75
CA HIS A 259 -32.13 -7.35 15.69
C HIS A 259 -32.30 -6.67 14.31
N TRP A 260 -31.32 -6.81 13.41
CA TRP A 260 -31.33 -6.07 12.14
C TRP A 260 -32.51 -6.42 11.23
N LEU A 261 -33.12 -7.61 11.37
CA LEU A 261 -34.37 -7.97 10.69
C LEU A 261 -35.56 -7.17 11.21
N THR A 262 -35.64 -6.98 12.53
CA THR A 262 -36.66 -6.12 13.16
C THR A 262 -36.54 -4.69 12.66
N LEU A 263 -35.30 -4.18 12.52
CA LEU A 263 -35.04 -2.85 11.97
C LEU A 263 -35.45 -2.70 10.49
N LEU A 264 -35.55 -3.79 9.74
CA LEU A 264 -36.05 -3.81 8.36
C LEU A 264 -37.57 -4.06 8.28
N GLY A 265 -38.26 -4.19 9.42
CA GLY A 265 -39.68 -4.52 9.46
C GLY A 265 -40.00 -5.99 9.16
N LEU A 266 -39.00 -6.89 9.20
CA LEU A 266 -39.15 -8.31 8.88
C LEU A 266 -39.42 -9.20 10.11
N GLY A 267 -39.49 -8.61 11.31
CA GLY A 267 -39.78 -9.32 12.56
C GLY A 267 -38.55 -9.90 13.27
N GLU A 268 -38.80 -10.61 14.38
CA GLU A 268 -37.76 -11.27 15.19
C GLU A 268 -37.43 -12.68 14.67
N LEU A 269 -36.19 -13.12 14.88
CA LEU A 269 -35.81 -14.51 14.62
C LEU A 269 -36.39 -15.40 15.72
N GLN A 270 -37.23 -16.36 15.36
CA GLN A 270 -37.62 -17.41 16.30
C GLN A 270 -36.37 -18.17 16.77
N PRO A 271 -36.21 -18.42 18.07
CA PRO A 271 -35.11 -19.22 18.58
C PRO A 271 -35.22 -20.63 17.98
N GLN A 272 -34.17 -21.06 17.27
CA GLN A 272 -34.03 -22.47 16.91
C GLN A 272 -33.71 -23.22 18.20
N GLY A 273 -34.65 -24.07 18.63
CA GLY A 273 -34.48 -25.00 19.75
C GLY A 273 -33.42 -26.07 19.46
#